data_AF-A0A1R4GAP7-F1
#
_entry.id   AF-A0A1R4GAP7-F1
#
_cell.length_a   1.000
_cell.length_b   1.000
_cell.length_c   1.000
_cell.angle_alpha   90.00
_cell.angle_beta   90.00
_cell.angle_gamma   90.00
#
_symmetry.space_group_name_H-M   'P 1'
#
loop_
_entity.id
_entity.type
_entity.pdbx_description
1 polymer ?
#
loop_
_entity_poly.entity_id
_entity_poly.type
_entity_poly.pdbx_seq_one_letter_code
_entity_poly.pdbx_strand_id
1 'polypeptide(L)'
;MLVAQRTPKGHRRYDLSKINPNLTRNKVEQQRKTIAYARVSSHEQKSDLQRQIEMLELYCSAQGWSFEVISDLGSGMNYHKKGLKRLLDDILDNKIDRLVLTHKDRLLRFGAELVFALCEARQVEVVIINQGENLSFEEELAQDVLEIITVFSARLYGSPSKKNKKLIEAVKASLE
;
A
#
# COMPACT_ATOMS: atom_id res chain seq x y z
N MET A 1 -25.17 -32.68 -5.44
CA MET A 1 -26.13 -32.26 -4.39
C MET A 1 -25.40 -32.29 -3.04
N LEU A 2 -25.42 -31.21 -2.25
CA LEU A 2 -24.67 -31.12 -0.99
C LEU A 2 -25.35 -31.92 0.12
N VAL A 3 -24.59 -32.81 0.78
CA VAL A 3 -25.08 -33.62 1.90
C VAL A 3 -25.04 -32.81 3.19
N ALA A 4 -26.19 -32.67 3.86
CA ALA A 4 -26.31 -31.93 5.12
C ALA A 4 -26.00 -32.84 6.31
N GLN A 5 -25.16 -32.37 7.24
CA GLN A 5 -25.05 -32.96 8.58
C GLN A 5 -26.13 -32.38 9.49
N ARG A 6 -26.60 -33.15 10.47
CA ARG A 6 -27.60 -32.68 11.44
C ARG A 6 -27.01 -32.57 12.84
N THR A 7 -27.30 -31.47 13.51
CA THR A 7 -27.01 -31.32 14.94
C THR A 7 -27.91 -32.24 15.79
N PRO A 8 -27.58 -32.50 17.07
CA PRO A 8 -28.46 -33.26 17.96
C PRO A 8 -29.89 -32.68 18.08
N LYS A 9 -30.05 -31.35 17.88
CA LYS A 9 -31.35 -30.66 17.82
C LYS A 9 -32.01 -30.66 16.43
N GLY A 10 -31.47 -31.41 15.47
CA GLY A 10 -32.08 -31.59 14.14
C GLY A 10 -31.80 -30.49 13.11
N HIS A 11 -31.09 -29.41 13.47
CA HIS A 11 -30.72 -28.36 12.51
C HIS A 11 -29.72 -28.87 11.48
N ARG A 12 -29.97 -28.56 10.20
CA ARG A 12 -29.06 -28.82 9.09
C ARG A 12 -27.83 -27.92 9.19
N ARG A 13 -26.65 -28.51 9.03
CA ARG A 13 -25.35 -27.85 8.87
C ARG A 13 -24.74 -28.34 7.57
N TYR A 14 -24.16 -27.42 6.82
CA TYR A 14 -23.43 -27.74 5.60
C TYR A 14 -21.97 -27.39 5.83
N ASP A 15 -21.10 -28.23 5.29
CA ASP A 15 -19.68 -27.94 5.25
C ASP A 15 -19.46 -26.73 4.34
N LEU A 16 -19.01 -25.61 4.93
CA LEU A 16 -18.77 -24.36 4.21
C LEU A 16 -17.79 -24.56 3.06
N SER A 17 -16.89 -25.54 3.17
CA SER A 17 -15.91 -25.83 2.11
C SER A 17 -16.52 -26.37 0.83
N LYS A 18 -17.68 -27.01 0.96
CA LYS A 18 -18.42 -27.56 -0.18
C LYS A 18 -19.42 -26.56 -0.76
N ILE A 19 -19.78 -25.52 -0.01
CA ILE A 19 -20.68 -24.44 -0.46
C ILE A 19 -19.90 -23.37 -1.22
N ASN A 20 -18.75 -22.98 -0.70
CA ASN A 20 -17.92 -21.97 -1.32
C ASN A 20 -16.44 -22.35 -1.10
N PRO A 21 -15.82 -23.04 -2.07
CA PRO A 21 -14.43 -23.45 -1.99
C PRO A 21 -13.46 -22.28 -1.74
N ASN A 22 -13.87 -21.05 -2.10
CA ASN A 22 -13.09 -19.83 -1.87
C ASN A 22 -13.16 -19.34 -0.41
N LEU A 23 -14.21 -19.68 0.36
CA LEU A 23 -14.32 -19.32 1.79
C LEU A 23 -13.51 -20.23 2.70
N THR A 24 -13.17 -21.45 2.25
CA THR A 24 -12.38 -22.43 3.01
C THR A 24 -11.04 -22.75 2.35
N ARG A 25 -10.55 -21.88 1.47
CA ARG A 25 -9.25 -22.00 0.80
C ARG A 25 -8.05 -21.82 1.76
N ASN A 26 -8.23 -22.15 3.04
CA ASN A 26 -7.15 -22.28 4.00
C ASN A 26 -6.65 -23.73 3.96
N LYS A 27 -5.35 -23.89 3.65
CA LYS A 27 -4.56 -25.14 3.56
C LYS A 27 -4.49 -25.85 2.20
N VAL A 28 -4.27 -25.10 1.12
CA VAL A 28 -3.12 -25.49 0.29
C VAL A 28 -2.04 -24.53 0.74
N GLU A 29 -0.91 -25.05 1.23
CA GLU A 29 0.31 -24.26 1.45
C GLU A 29 0.78 -23.74 0.10
N GLN A 30 0.08 -22.74 -0.44
CA GLN A 30 0.63 -21.93 -1.49
C GLN A 30 1.84 -21.24 -0.87
N GLN A 31 3.00 -21.39 -1.49
CA GLN A 31 4.20 -20.68 -1.07
C GLN A 31 3.89 -19.18 -1.11
N ARG A 32 3.62 -18.62 0.07
CA ARG A 32 3.38 -17.20 0.24
C ARG A 32 4.70 -16.49 -0.03
N LYS A 33 4.66 -15.43 -0.82
CA LYS A 33 5.86 -14.70 -1.26
C LYS A 33 6.14 -13.49 -0.37
N THR A 34 7.39 -13.06 -0.33
CA THR A 34 7.74 -11.73 0.20
C THR A 34 7.48 -10.70 -0.91
N ILE A 35 6.82 -9.59 -0.57
CA ILE A 35 6.72 -8.42 -1.45
C ILE A 35 7.60 -7.31 -0.91
N ALA A 36 8.52 -6.83 -1.74
CA ALA A 36 9.25 -5.59 -1.54
C ALA A 36 8.50 -4.48 -2.28
N TYR A 37 8.11 -3.40 -1.59
CA TYR A 37 7.34 -2.32 -2.21
C TYR A 37 8.11 -1.00 -2.18
N ALA A 38 8.23 -0.36 -3.35
CA ALA A 38 8.92 0.91 -3.54
C ALA A 38 8.00 1.95 -4.21
N ARG A 39 8.20 3.23 -3.88
CA ARG A 39 7.43 4.34 -4.46
C ARG A 39 8.24 5.61 -4.51
N VAL A 40 8.03 6.39 -5.56
CA VAL A 40 8.40 7.82 -5.63
C VAL A 40 7.24 8.65 -6.16
N SER A 41 7.25 9.95 -5.92
CA SER A 41 6.13 10.83 -6.28
C SER A 41 6.18 11.29 -7.74
N SER A 42 7.36 11.51 -8.30
CA SER A 42 7.53 12.04 -9.67
C SER A 42 8.49 11.20 -10.54
N HIS A 43 8.35 11.31 -11.85
CA HIS A 43 9.24 10.64 -12.81
C HIS A 43 10.69 11.11 -12.70
N GLU A 44 10.91 12.34 -12.22
CA GLU A 44 12.24 12.93 -12.02
C GLU A 44 13.01 12.19 -10.93
N GLN A 45 12.30 11.54 -10.00
CA GLN A 45 12.86 10.74 -8.90
C GLN A 45 13.11 9.28 -9.28
N LYS A 46 13.22 8.95 -10.58
CA LYS A 46 13.40 7.56 -11.05
C LYS A 46 14.71 6.93 -10.55
N SER A 47 15.77 7.72 -10.40
CA SER A 47 17.04 7.28 -9.81
C SER A 47 16.85 6.86 -8.35
N ASP A 48 16.07 7.62 -7.58
CA ASP A 48 15.75 7.29 -6.19
C ASP A 48 14.87 6.06 -6.08
N LEU A 49 13.92 5.86 -7.01
CA LEU A 49 13.14 4.63 -7.09
C LEU A 49 14.05 3.42 -7.31
N GLN A 50 15.01 3.53 -8.22
CA GLN A 50 15.96 2.46 -8.51
C GLN A 50 16.82 2.12 -7.29
N ARG A 51 17.34 3.14 -6.58
CA ARG A 51 18.07 2.94 -5.31
C ARG A 51 17.23 2.25 -4.24
N GLN A 52 15.94 2.64 -4.12
CA GLN A 52 15.02 1.98 -3.19
C GLN A 52 14.82 0.50 -3.53
N ILE A 53 14.65 0.19 -4.82
CA ILE A 53 14.51 -1.19 -5.30
C ILE A 53 15.76 -1.99 -4.96
N GLU A 54 16.95 -1.51 -5.35
CA GLU A 54 18.22 -2.20 -5.08
C GLU A 54 18.45 -2.46 -3.59
N MET A 55 18.08 -1.50 -2.73
CA MET A 55 18.15 -1.67 -1.28
C MET A 55 17.21 -2.78 -0.79
N LEU A 56 15.96 -2.79 -1.25
CA LEU A 56 14.99 -3.82 -0.88
C LEU A 56 15.43 -5.20 -1.37
N GLU A 57 15.95 -5.28 -2.59
CA GLU A 57 16.48 -6.52 -3.19
C GLU A 57 17.66 -7.06 -2.40
N LEU A 58 18.63 -6.20 -2.07
CA LEU A 58 19.79 -6.57 -1.27
C LEU A 58 19.38 -7.06 0.12
N TYR A 59 18.46 -6.34 0.78
CA TYR A 59 17.95 -6.73 2.10
C TYR A 59 17.25 -8.09 2.04
N CYS A 60 16.32 -8.28 1.11
CA CYS A 60 15.57 -9.53 0.99
C CYS A 60 16.48 -10.72 0.63
N SER A 61 17.46 -10.48 -0.26
CA SER A 61 18.45 -11.49 -0.65
C SER A 61 19.35 -11.88 0.52
N ALA A 62 19.80 -10.91 1.33
CA ALA A 62 20.62 -11.15 2.51
C ALA A 62 19.89 -12.00 3.57
N GLN A 63 18.56 -11.90 3.64
CA GLN A 63 17.72 -12.72 4.51
C GLN A 63 17.37 -14.10 3.90
N GLY A 64 17.79 -14.38 2.65
CA GLY A 64 17.50 -15.63 1.94
C GLY A 64 16.04 -15.78 1.54
N TRP A 65 15.29 -14.69 1.43
CA TRP A 65 13.86 -14.74 1.09
C TRP A 65 13.65 -14.80 -0.42
N SER A 66 12.65 -15.57 -0.86
CA SER A 66 12.09 -15.41 -2.21
C SER A 66 11.14 -14.21 -2.21
N PHE A 67 11.44 -13.22 -3.05
CA PHE A 67 10.70 -11.97 -3.08
C PHE A 67 10.33 -11.54 -4.50
N GLU A 68 9.31 -10.69 -4.58
CA GLU A 68 8.96 -9.94 -5.78
C GLU A 68 8.94 -8.44 -5.43
N VAL A 69 9.46 -7.61 -6.33
CA VAL A 69 9.41 -6.15 -6.19
C VAL A 69 8.18 -5.60 -6.90
N ILE A 70 7.41 -4.79 -6.18
CA ILE A 70 6.36 -3.94 -6.73
C ILE A 70 6.82 -2.49 -6.60
N SER A 71 6.78 -1.75 -7.70
CA SER A 71 7.09 -0.31 -7.70
C SER A 71 5.93 0.50 -8.24
N ASP A 72 5.75 1.70 -7.69
CA ASP A 72 4.72 2.63 -8.10
C ASP A 72 5.26 4.04 -8.25
N LEU A 73 4.60 4.79 -9.13
CA LEU A 73 4.92 6.17 -9.43
C LEU A 73 3.71 7.07 -9.20
N GLY A 74 3.90 8.09 -8.37
CA GLY A 74 2.86 9.04 -8.00
C GLY A 74 2.83 9.31 -6.51
N SER A 75 2.12 10.39 -6.14
CA SER A 75 1.98 10.84 -4.75
C SER A 75 1.56 9.72 -3.79
N GLY A 76 2.03 9.84 -2.54
CA GLY A 76 1.57 9.03 -1.41
C GLY A 76 0.08 9.22 -1.09
N MET A 77 -0.56 10.24 -1.64
CA MET A 77 -1.99 10.55 -1.54
C MET A 77 -2.85 9.81 -2.58
N ASN A 78 -2.25 9.20 -3.61
CA ASN A 78 -3.00 8.48 -4.65
C ASN A 78 -3.25 7.02 -4.26
N TYR A 79 -4.49 6.64 -3.97
CA TYR A 79 -4.86 5.28 -3.56
C TYR A 79 -5.17 4.34 -4.75
N HIS A 80 -5.13 4.83 -5.99
CA HIS A 80 -5.49 4.08 -7.20
C HIS A 80 -4.30 3.60 -8.02
N LYS A 81 -3.09 3.63 -7.44
CA LYS A 81 -1.88 3.17 -8.12
C LYS A 81 -1.95 1.66 -8.38
N LYS A 82 -1.42 1.24 -9.52
CA LYS A 82 -1.55 -0.15 -10.00
C LYS A 82 -0.81 -1.13 -9.07
N GLY A 83 0.38 -0.77 -8.60
CA GLY A 83 1.15 -1.58 -7.67
C GLY A 83 0.45 -1.71 -6.31
N LEU A 84 -0.06 -0.61 -5.76
CA LEU A 84 -0.82 -0.60 -4.50
C LEU A 84 -2.07 -1.48 -4.59
N LYS A 85 -2.85 -1.35 -5.68
CA LYS A 85 -4.03 -2.20 -5.88
C LYS A 85 -3.63 -3.68 -5.92
N ARG A 86 -2.58 -4.02 -6.68
CA ARG A 86 -2.06 -5.37 -6.77
C ARG A 86 -1.59 -5.90 -5.40
N LEU A 87 -0.91 -5.07 -4.61
CA LEU A 87 -0.49 -5.41 -3.25
C LEU A 87 -1.70 -5.75 -2.38
N LEU A 88 -2.74 -4.91 -2.39
CA LEU A 88 -3.96 -5.14 -1.60
C LEU A 88 -4.69 -6.42 -2.04
N ASP A 89 -4.82 -6.66 -3.34
CA ASP A 89 -5.43 -7.88 -3.87
C ASP A 89 -4.63 -9.13 -3.44
N ASP A 90 -3.29 -9.09 -3.52
CA ASP A 90 -2.44 -10.20 -3.10
C ASP A 90 -2.47 -10.43 -1.56
N ILE A 91 -2.65 -9.39 -0.74
CA ILE A 91 -2.91 -9.52 0.71
C ILE A 91 -4.27 -10.21 0.95
N LEU A 92 -5.32 -9.75 0.26
CA LEU A 92 -6.68 -10.28 0.42
C LEU A 92 -6.81 -11.72 -0.06
N ASP A 93 -6.03 -12.11 -1.06
CA ASP A 93 -5.96 -13.48 -1.58
C ASP A 93 -5.03 -14.39 -0.75
N ASN A 94 -4.45 -13.87 0.34
CA ASN A 94 -3.53 -14.60 1.22
C ASN A 94 -2.27 -15.13 0.50
N LYS A 95 -1.77 -14.41 -0.51
CA LYS A 95 -0.60 -14.80 -1.31
C LYS A 95 0.73 -14.27 -0.78
N ILE A 96 0.68 -13.31 0.14
CA ILE A 96 1.85 -12.62 0.68
C ILE A 96 2.14 -13.14 2.07
N ASP A 97 3.40 -13.43 2.38
CA ASP A 97 3.86 -13.78 3.73
C ASP A 97 4.43 -12.56 4.46
N ARG A 98 5.16 -11.72 3.72
CA ARG A 98 5.88 -10.56 4.23
C ARG A 98 5.78 -9.38 3.27
N LEU A 99 5.56 -8.19 3.82
CA LEU A 99 5.69 -6.92 3.13
C LEU A 99 6.92 -6.19 3.66
N VAL A 100 7.85 -5.85 2.78
CA VAL A 100 9.09 -5.12 3.10
C VAL A 100 9.03 -3.72 2.50
N LEU A 101 9.30 -2.73 3.34
CA LEU A 101 9.30 -1.32 3.00
C LEU A 101 10.60 -0.67 3.48
N THR A 102 11.06 0.36 2.78
CA THR A 102 12.14 1.22 3.29
C THR A 102 11.60 2.12 4.41
N HIS A 103 10.45 2.76 4.20
CA HIS A 103 9.71 3.53 5.22
C HIS A 103 8.20 3.37 5.06
N LYS A 104 7.46 3.70 6.11
CA LYS A 104 6.00 3.74 6.13
C LYS A 104 5.41 4.62 5.02
N ASP A 105 5.93 5.83 4.85
CA ASP A 105 5.45 6.82 3.87
C ASP A 105 5.72 6.42 2.40
N ARG A 106 6.51 5.37 2.19
CA ARG A 106 6.74 4.81 0.85
C ARG A 106 5.57 3.95 0.40
N LEU A 107 4.72 3.49 1.31
CA LEU A 107 3.45 2.87 0.95
C LEU A 107 2.39 3.93 0.59
N LEU A 108 2.03 4.74 1.58
CA LEU A 108 1.01 5.79 1.50
C LEU A 108 1.38 6.91 2.47
N ARG A 109 0.99 8.16 2.16
CA ARG A 109 1.22 9.29 3.06
C ARG A 109 0.29 9.26 4.27
N PHE A 110 -0.95 8.86 4.05
CA PHE A 110 -1.92 8.59 5.10
C PHE A 110 -2.60 7.24 4.87
N GLY A 111 -3.04 6.58 5.94
CA GLY A 111 -3.76 5.31 5.84
C GLY A 111 -2.88 4.09 5.60
N ALA A 112 -1.55 4.22 5.70
CA ALA A 112 -0.64 3.06 5.70
C ALA A 112 -0.97 2.11 6.87
N GLU A 113 -1.42 2.64 8.00
CA GLU A 113 -1.86 1.88 9.18
C GLU A 113 -3.07 0.99 8.89
N LEU A 114 -3.96 1.42 7.99
CA LEU A 114 -5.10 0.59 7.57
C LEU A 114 -4.61 -0.60 6.75
N VAL A 115 -3.60 -0.40 5.91
CA VAL A 115 -2.96 -1.50 5.17
C VAL A 115 -2.22 -2.43 6.12
N PHE A 116 -1.53 -1.90 7.14
CA PHE A 116 -0.86 -2.72 8.15
C PHE A 116 -1.83 -3.50 9.02
N ALA A 117 -2.97 -2.93 9.40
CA ALA A 117 -4.04 -3.65 10.09
C ALA A 117 -4.61 -4.79 9.21
N LEU A 118 -4.71 -4.56 7.90
CA LEU A 118 -5.10 -5.61 6.95
C LEU A 118 -4.03 -6.71 6.86
N CYS A 119 -2.75 -6.34 6.81
CA CYS A 119 -1.63 -7.28 6.88
C CYS A 119 -1.71 -8.14 8.15
N GLU A 120 -1.88 -7.52 9.31
CA GLU A 120 -2.01 -8.20 10.60
C GLU A 120 -3.19 -9.20 10.59
N ALA A 121 -4.37 -8.76 10.13
CA ALA A 121 -5.55 -9.61 10.02
C ALA A 121 -5.34 -10.81 9.07
N ARG A 122 -4.41 -10.69 8.11
CA ARG A 122 -4.02 -11.75 7.16
C ARG A 122 -2.70 -12.44 7.53
N GLN A 123 -2.17 -12.19 8.72
CA GLN A 123 -0.90 -12.77 9.19
C GLN A 123 0.24 -12.53 8.18
N VAL A 124 0.30 -11.32 7.63
CA VAL A 124 1.38 -10.83 6.79
C VAL A 124 2.34 -10.05 7.69
N GLU A 125 3.60 -10.45 7.74
CA GLU A 125 4.64 -9.73 8.47
C GLU A 125 4.98 -8.41 7.75
N VAL A 126 5.07 -7.31 8.49
CA VAL A 126 5.50 -6.02 7.92
C VAL A 126 6.90 -5.68 8.45
N VAL A 127 7.87 -5.52 7.54
CA VAL A 127 9.25 -5.17 7.86
C VAL A 127 9.57 -3.80 7.28
N ILE A 128 10.08 -2.90 8.12
CA ILE A 128 10.49 -1.54 7.73
C ILE A 128 11.99 -1.38 7.99
N ILE A 129 12.77 -1.16 6.93
CA ILE A 129 14.25 -1.10 7.00
C ILE A 129 14.74 0.21 7.63
N ASN A 130 13.95 1.28 7.55
CA ASN A 130 14.10 2.56 8.27
C ASN A 130 15.53 3.17 8.20
N GLN A 131 16.02 3.47 6.99
CA GLN A 131 17.29 4.18 6.79
C GLN A 131 17.09 5.67 6.53
N GLY A 132 17.92 6.53 7.15
CA GLY A 132 17.74 7.99 7.28
C GLY A 132 17.36 8.80 6.03
N GLU A 133 16.86 10.01 6.33
CA GLU A 133 16.21 10.97 5.43
C GLU A 133 17.07 11.34 4.19
N ASN A 134 16.46 11.22 3.01
CA ASN A 134 16.94 11.88 1.80
C ASN A 134 16.21 13.22 1.64
N LEU A 135 16.91 14.21 1.09
CA LEU A 135 16.39 15.51 0.64
C LEU A 135 15.07 15.40 -0.15
N SER A 136 14.87 14.29 -0.88
CA SER A 136 13.63 14.03 -1.63
C SER A 136 12.38 13.80 -0.77
N PHE A 137 12.52 13.48 0.51
CA PHE A 137 11.37 13.34 1.41
C PHE A 137 10.70 14.68 1.69
N GLU A 138 11.48 15.73 1.97
CA GLU A 138 10.98 17.07 2.25
C GLU A 138 10.24 17.64 1.03
N GLU A 139 10.85 17.48 -0.15
CA GLU A 139 10.23 17.87 -1.43
C GLU A 139 8.91 17.12 -1.69
N GLU A 140 8.88 15.80 -1.46
CA GLU A 140 7.65 15.02 -1.57
C GLU A 140 6.58 15.47 -0.57
N LEU A 141 6.98 15.83 0.65
CA LEU A 141 6.05 16.29 1.68
C LEU A 141 5.44 17.66 1.30
N ALA A 142 6.26 18.59 0.81
CA ALA A 142 5.80 19.88 0.31
C ALA A 142 4.80 19.72 -0.85
N GLN A 143 5.08 18.81 -1.79
CA GLN A 143 4.16 18.48 -2.88
C GLN A 143 2.82 17.93 -2.37
N ASP A 144 2.85 17.01 -1.40
CA ASP A 144 1.63 16.44 -0.82
C ASP A 144 0.80 17.50 -0.07
N VAL A 145 1.45 18.43 0.65
CA VAL A 145 0.78 19.57 1.30
C VAL A 145 0.12 20.48 0.27
N LEU A 146 0.81 20.79 -0.83
CA LEU A 146 0.25 21.57 -1.93
C LEU A 146 -0.96 20.87 -2.58
N GLU A 147 -0.91 19.55 -2.75
CA GLU A 147 -2.02 18.76 -3.29
C GLU A 147 -3.25 18.82 -2.35
N ILE A 148 -3.03 18.65 -1.03
CA ILE A 148 -4.08 18.79 -0.02
C ILE A 148 -4.72 20.17 -0.11
N ILE A 149 -3.91 21.24 -0.05
CA ILE A 149 -4.40 22.62 -0.10
C ILE A 149 -5.17 22.87 -1.38
N THR A 150 -4.70 22.36 -2.52
CA THR A 150 -5.38 22.50 -3.81
C THR A 150 -6.76 21.83 -3.82
N VAL A 151 -6.87 20.61 -3.30
CA VAL A 151 -8.15 19.89 -3.20
C VAL A 151 -9.12 20.61 -2.27
N PHE A 152 -8.65 21.04 -1.09
CA PHE A 152 -9.48 21.80 -0.14
C PHE A 152 -9.92 23.15 -0.72
N SER A 153 -9.02 23.86 -1.38
CA SER A 153 -9.28 25.13 -2.05
C SER A 153 -10.34 24.99 -3.14
N ALA A 154 -10.26 23.94 -3.97
CA ALA A 154 -11.28 23.64 -5.00
C ALA A 154 -12.66 23.32 -4.38
N ARG A 155 -12.70 22.63 -3.24
CA ARG A 155 -13.95 22.30 -2.54
C ARG A 155 -14.56 23.50 -1.81
N LEU A 156 -13.74 24.33 -1.14
CA LEU A 156 -14.17 25.48 -0.36
C LEU A 156 -14.61 26.66 -1.23
N TYR A 157 -13.91 26.91 -2.33
CA TYR A 157 -14.13 28.10 -3.17
C TYR A 157 -14.68 27.78 -4.57
N GLY A 158 -14.96 26.51 -4.87
CA GLY A 158 -15.42 26.04 -6.19
C GLY A 158 -14.31 26.04 -7.26
N SER A 159 -14.72 25.99 -8.53
CA SER A 159 -13.85 26.14 -9.72
C SER A 159 -12.84 27.30 -9.57
N PRO A 160 -11.69 27.28 -10.28
CA PRO A 160 -10.54 28.15 -10.02
C PRO A 160 -10.94 29.63 -9.93
N SER A 161 -11.17 30.09 -8.70
CA SER A 161 -11.49 31.48 -8.40
C SER A 161 -10.19 32.27 -8.20
N LYS A 162 -10.23 33.59 -8.38
CA LYS A 162 -9.08 34.46 -8.08
C LYS A 162 -8.56 34.29 -6.65
N LYS A 163 -9.42 33.88 -5.71
CA LYS A 163 -9.05 33.60 -4.32
C LYS A 163 -8.25 32.28 -4.19
N ASN A 164 -8.60 31.24 -4.95
CA ASN A 164 -7.82 29.99 -5.01
C ASN A 164 -6.40 30.21 -5.52
N LYS A 165 -6.26 30.96 -6.61
CA LYS A 165 -4.93 31.24 -7.19
C LYS A 165 -4.03 31.96 -6.19
N LYS A 166 -4.55 33.00 -5.53
CA LYS A 166 -3.80 33.75 -4.50
C LYS A 166 -3.38 32.89 -3.31
N LEU A 167 -4.24 31.99 -2.83
CA LEU A 167 -3.89 31.07 -1.73
C LEU A 167 -2.79 30.09 -2.14
N ILE A 168 -2.92 29.47 -3.33
CA ILE A 168 -1.92 28.52 -3.82
C ILE A 168 -0.59 29.23 -4.09
N GLU A 169 -0.60 30.43 -4.67
CA GLU A 169 0.61 31.25 -4.90
C GLU A 169 1.29 31.64 -3.59
N ALA A 170 0.51 32.08 -2.59
CA ALA A 170 1.06 32.45 -1.27
C ALA A 170 1.69 31.26 -0.54
N VAL A 171 1.06 30.08 -0.64
CA VAL A 171 1.60 28.85 -0.05
C VAL A 171 2.86 28.39 -0.79
N LYS A 172 2.87 28.42 -2.13
CA LYS A 172 4.07 28.09 -2.91
C LYS A 172 5.26 28.99 -2.55
N ALA A 173 5.02 30.30 -2.45
CA ALA A 173 6.06 31.26 -2.07
C ALA A 173 6.58 31.12 -0.62
N SER A 174 5.87 30.37 0.23
CA SER A 174 6.29 30.09 1.62
C SER A 174 6.98 28.73 1.77
N LEU A 175 6.98 27.90 0.72
CA LEU A 175 7.58 26.56 0.67
C LEU A 175 8.86 26.53 -0.19
N GLU A 176 9.20 27.65 -0.86
CA GLU A 176 10.51 27.94 -1.49
C GLU A 176 11.42 28.66 -0.49
#